data_AF-A0A442T8V7-F1
#
_entry.id   AF-A0A442T8V7-F1
#
_cell.length_a   1.000
_cell.length_b   1.000
_cell.length_c   1.000
_cell.angle_alpha   90.00
_cell.angle_beta   90.00
_cell.angle_gamma   90.00
#
_symmetry.space_group_name_H-M   'P 1'
#
loop_
_entity.id
_entity.type
_entity.pdbx_description
1 polymer ?
#
loop_
_entity_poly.entity_id
_entity_poly.type
_entity_poly.pdbx_seq_one_letter_code
_entity_poly.pdbx_strand_id
1 'polypeptide(L)'
;MEAADFMPDEADIAGIMSNLAAYEAERASAYRQVRWRVPLFIGLALVFVALVAWLFNRIADPYEQWLSTPHVLLYVVGLVAAILLYFQAIKPTSRLQHRKTLLPIIFGFIEDTRYQHEVTPNSFDRLPRETIGTFNTKRFDDIVSGRYEGFPFELYEADLRQGTGGTIAFKGIVVAFGTMVPFPGILVAARRSDMAVGFFRGMFASKMQELSCGVPELDAAYDFRSDNIEAAQPLVSGRLAQALTWLKETWPDDPARVALNGSDGFLLLPQTRNFFELPDISVPLDYAKHVAPMISDIGAMLATAALVRKIGATDAAAG
;
A
#
# COMPACT_ATOMS: atom_id res chain seq x y z
N MET A 1 11.39 12.67 -20.89
CA MET A 1 11.20 11.50 -20.00
C MET A 1 9.75 11.15 -20.12
N GLU A 2 9.47 10.10 -20.88
CA GLU A 2 8.13 9.59 -21.05
C GLU A 2 7.89 8.47 -20.02
N ALA A 3 6.64 8.23 -19.61
CA ALA A 3 6.32 7.13 -18.71
C ALA A 3 6.76 5.76 -19.27
N ALA A 4 6.92 5.65 -20.60
CA ALA A 4 7.44 4.48 -21.29
C ALA A 4 8.89 4.13 -20.89
N ASP A 5 9.71 5.13 -20.53
CA ASP A 5 11.07 4.92 -20.03
C ASP A 5 11.07 4.23 -18.64
N PHE A 6 9.92 4.22 -17.96
CA PHE A 6 9.73 3.65 -16.62
C PHE A 6 9.04 2.29 -16.63
N MET A 7 8.86 1.70 -17.82
CA MET A 7 8.23 0.39 -17.99
C MET A 7 9.27 -0.73 -18.10
N PRO A 8 9.00 -1.93 -17.56
CA PRO A 8 9.84 -3.09 -17.75
C PRO A 8 9.97 -3.44 -19.23
N ASP A 9 11.13 -3.95 -19.62
CA ASP A 9 11.35 -4.38 -21.01
C ASP A 9 10.61 -5.69 -21.34
N GLU A 10 10.63 -6.11 -22.60
CA GLU A 10 9.94 -7.35 -23.02
C GLU A 10 10.48 -8.59 -22.31
N ALA A 11 11.77 -8.62 -21.96
CA ALA A 11 12.39 -9.76 -21.28
C ALA A 11 11.95 -9.82 -19.81
N ASP A 12 11.89 -8.68 -19.13
CA ASP A 12 11.36 -8.52 -17.77
C ASP A 12 9.89 -8.92 -17.72
N ILE A 13 9.07 -8.43 -18.66
CA ILE A 13 7.65 -8.80 -18.77
C ILE A 13 7.50 -10.32 -18.94
N ALA A 14 8.28 -10.93 -19.83
CA ALA A 14 8.26 -12.38 -20.03
C ALA A 14 8.66 -13.15 -18.77
N GLY A 15 9.67 -12.66 -18.04
CA GLY A 15 10.09 -13.20 -16.75
C GLY A 15 9.01 -13.11 -15.68
N ILE A 16 8.36 -11.95 -15.56
CA ILE A 16 7.23 -11.72 -14.64
C ILE A 16 6.09 -12.68 -14.98
N MET A 17 5.69 -12.77 -16.25
CA MET A 17 4.61 -13.68 -16.69
C MET A 17 4.92 -15.15 -16.41
N SER A 18 6.16 -15.59 -16.64
CA SER A 18 6.59 -16.96 -16.37
C SER A 18 6.50 -17.29 -14.87
N ASN A 19 7.05 -16.42 -14.03
CA ASN A 19 7.01 -16.58 -12.58
C ASN A 19 5.57 -16.50 -12.03
N LEU A 20 4.74 -15.62 -12.60
CA LEU A 20 3.32 -15.51 -12.26
C LEU A 20 2.57 -16.82 -12.57
N ALA A 21 2.86 -17.44 -13.71
CA ALA A 21 2.24 -18.71 -14.10
C ALA A 21 2.64 -19.86 -13.16
N ALA A 22 3.92 -19.93 -12.76
CA ALA A 22 4.38 -20.91 -11.78
C ALA A 22 3.69 -20.72 -10.43
N TYR A 23 3.60 -19.48 -9.97
CA TYR A 23 2.92 -19.12 -8.73
C TYR A 23 1.41 -19.38 -8.78
N GLU A 24 0.75 -19.11 -9.90
CA GLU A 24 -0.67 -19.40 -10.08
C GLU A 24 -0.95 -20.91 -10.08
N ALA A 25 -0.05 -21.73 -10.62
CA ALA A 25 -0.16 -23.19 -10.51
C ALA A 25 -0.12 -23.66 -9.05
N GLU A 26 0.73 -23.05 -8.22
CA GLU A 26 0.76 -23.30 -6.77
C GLU A 26 -0.55 -22.87 -6.10
N ARG A 27 -1.05 -21.66 -6.38
CA ARG A 27 -2.35 -21.16 -5.87
C ARG A 27 -3.51 -22.08 -6.22
N ALA A 28 -3.62 -22.46 -7.49
CA ALA A 28 -4.67 -23.36 -7.97
C ALA A 28 -4.61 -24.72 -7.29
N SER A 29 -3.41 -25.25 -7.05
CA SER A 29 -3.22 -26.53 -6.34
C SER A 29 -3.63 -26.42 -4.87
N ALA A 30 -3.26 -25.34 -4.18
CA ALA A 30 -3.62 -25.10 -2.78
C ALA A 30 -5.13 -24.91 -2.62
N TYR A 31 -5.75 -24.14 -3.52
CA TYR A 31 -7.20 -23.95 -3.53
C TYR A 31 -7.93 -25.28 -3.76
N ARG A 32 -7.48 -26.11 -4.72
CA ARG A 32 -8.06 -27.43 -4.98
C ARG A 32 -7.95 -28.35 -3.75
N GLN A 33 -6.84 -28.29 -3.01
CA GLN A 33 -6.68 -29.05 -1.77
C GLN A 33 -7.69 -28.60 -0.70
N VAL A 34 -7.86 -27.29 -0.49
CA VAL A 34 -8.83 -26.78 0.50
C VAL A 34 -10.26 -27.14 0.14
N ARG A 35 -10.62 -27.04 -1.15
CA ARG A 35 -11.96 -27.38 -1.64
C ARG A 35 -12.39 -28.81 -1.30
N TRP A 36 -11.45 -29.75 -1.21
CA TRP A 36 -11.74 -31.13 -0.81
C TRP A 36 -11.51 -31.40 0.67
N ARG A 37 -10.49 -30.79 1.28
CA ARG A 37 -10.15 -31.02 2.69
C ARG A 37 -11.21 -30.49 3.64
N VAL A 38 -11.77 -29.31 3.39
CA VAL A 38 -12.79 -28.71 4.25
C VAL A 38 -14.04 -29.59 4.36
N PRO A 39 -14.70 -29.99 3.26
CA PRO A 39 -15.88 -30.86 3.38
C PRO A 39 -15.52 -32.25 3.90
N LEU A 40 -14.34 -32.80 3.58
CA LEU A 40 -13.92 -34.10 4.10
C LEU A 40 -13.70 -34.07 5.62
N PHE A 41 -12.95 -33.09 6.13
CA PHE A 41 -12.59 -33.03 7.54
C PHE A 41 -13.79 -32.66 8.41
N ILE A 42 -14.56 -31.65 8.00
CA ILE A 42 -15.78 -31.25 8.72
C ILE A 42 -16.83 -32.35 8.58
N GLY A 43 -17.02 -32.92 7.37
CA GLY A 43 -17.97 -34.00 7.15
C GLY A 43 -17.67 -35.24 7.99
N LEU A 44 -16.41 -35.66 8.07
CA LEU A 44 -16.00 -36.79 8.90
C LEU A 44 -16.22 -36.50 10.40
N ALA A 45 -15.92 -35.29 10.86
CA ALA A 45 -16.18 -34.88 12.24
C ALA A 45 -17.69 -34.91 12.57
N LEU A 46 -18.54 -34.40 11.67
CA LEU A 46 -19.99 -34.43 11.83
C LEU A 46 -20.54 -35.87 11.85
N VAL A 47 -20.05 -36.73 10.94
CA VAL A 47 -20.42 -38.16 10.93
C VAL A 47 -19.99 -38.84 12.23
N PHE A 48 -18.78 -38.55 12.72
CA PHE A 48 -18.29 -39.10 13.99
C PHE A 48 -19.17 -38.66 15.16
N VAL A 49 -19.48 -37.36 15.28
CA VAL A 49 -20.37 -36.84 16.33
C VAL A 49 -21.76 -37.48 16.24
N ALA A 50 -22.32 -37.62 15.03
CA ALA A 50 -23.62 -38.26 14.84
C ALA A 50 -23.63 -39.74 15.24
N LEU A 51 -22.58 -40.50 14.90
CA LEU A 51 -22.44 -41.90 15.27
C LEU A 51 -22.30 -42.09 16.78
N VAL A 52 -21.51 -41.25 17.45
CA VAL A 52 -21.33 -41.31 18.90
C VAL A 52 -22.62 -40.88 19.63
N ALA A 53 -23.30 -39.85 19.16
CA ALA A 53 -24.61 -39.44 19.69
C ALA A 53 -25.66 -40.57 19.53
N TRP A 54 -25.69 -41.21 18.37
CA TRP A 54 -26.56 -42.36 18.14
C TRP A 54 -26.27 -43.52 19.10
N LEU A 55 -24.99 -43.79 19.38
CA LEU A 55 -24.59 -44.82 20.34
C LEU A 55 -25.01 -44.45 21.77
N PHE A 56 -24.86 -43.18 22.17
CA PHE A 56 -25.36 -42.71 23.46
C PHE A 56 -26.87 -42.92 23.60
N ASN A 57 -27.64 -42.65 22.55
CA ASN A 57 -29.09 -42.91 22.54
C ASN A 57 -29.47 -44.39 22.67
N ARG A 58 -28.60 -45.33 22.28
CA ARG A 58 -28.86 -46.78 22.49
C ARG A 58 -28.82 -47.18 23.96
N ILE A 59 -28.17 -46.38 24.80
CA ILE A 59 -27.92 -46.67 26.22
C ILE A 59 -28.67 -45.68 27.13
N ALA A 60 -29.07 -44.52 26.59
CA ALA A 60 -29.74 -43.46 27.33
C ALA A 60 -31.18 -43.83 27.72
N ASP A 61 -31.63 -43.24 28.84
CA ASP A 61 -33.02 -43.25 29.27
C ASP A 61 -33.91 -42.63 28.16
N PRO A 62 -35.07 -43.24 27.82
CA PRO A 62 -36.00 -42.71 26.83
C PRO A 62 -36.37 -41.22 27.00
N TYR A 63 -36.32 -40.67 28.23
CA TYR A 63 -36.68 -39.28 28.50
C TYR A 63 -35.53 -38.27 28.33
N GLU A 64 -34.28 -38.73 28.16
CA GLU A 64 -33.09 -37.86 28.03
C GLU A 64 -32.36 -38.00 26.68
N GLN A 65 -32.99 -38.64 25.70
CA GLN A 65 -32.39 -38.85 24.38
C GLN A 65 -31.97 -37.53 23.74
N TRP A 66 -30.81 -37.51 23.09
CA TRP A 66 -30.20 -36.39 22.37
C TRP A 66 -29.75 -35.17 23.20
N LEU A 67 -30.27 -35.00 24.43
CA LEU A 67 -30.05 -33.81 25.27
C LEU A 67 -29.41 -34.13 26.63
N SER A 68 -29.12 -35.39 26.93
CA SER A 68 -28.42 -35.75 28.16
C SER A 68 -27.03 -35.09 28.24
N THR A 69 -26.50 -34.95 29.47
CA THR A 69 -25.19 -34.34 29.74
C THR A 69 -24.06 -34.86 28.82
N PRO A 70 -23.95 -36.18 28.53
CA PRO A 70 -22.98 -36.70 27.55
C PRO A 70 -23.14 -36.16 26.12
N HIS A 71 -24.37 -35.93 25.65
CA HIS A 71 -24.63 -35.38 24.31
C HIS A 71 -24.18 -33.92 24.23
N VAL A 72 -24.53 -33.11 25.23
CA VAL A 72 -24.13 -31.69 25.26
C VAL A 72 -22.61 -31.56 25.25
N LEU A 73 -21.91 -32.36 26.07
CA LEU A 73 -20.44 -32.39 26.08
C LEU A 73 -19.86 -32.83 24.72
N LEU A 74 -20.44 -33.86 24.09
CA LEU A 74 -20.04 -34.32 22.77
C LEU A 74 -20.20 -33.23 21.71
N TYR A 75 -21.29 -32.46 21.73
CA TYR A 75 -21.50 -31.36 20.77
C TYR A 75 -20.53 -30.20 20.98
N VAL A 76 -20.24 -29.83 22.24
CA VAL A 76 -19.25 -28.78 22.55
C VAL A 76 -17.86 -29.21 22.09
N VAL A 77 -17.45 -30.44 22.43
CA VAL A 77 -16.15 -30.99 21.99
C VAL A 77 -16.10 -31.12 20.46
N GLY A 78 -17.19 -31.57 19.84
CA GLY A 78 -17.33 -31.68 18.39
C GLY A 78 -17.20 -30.33 17.69
N LEU A 79 -17.78 -29.27 18.26
CA LEU A 79 -17.65 -27.90 17.75
C LEU A 79 -16.20 -27.41 17.83
N VAL A 80 -15.54 -27.58 18.99
CA VAL A 80 -14.13 -27.22 19.16
C VAL A 80 -13.24 -28.00 18.17
N ALA A 81 -13.48 -29.31 18.03
CA ALA A 81 -12.76 -30.15 17.07
C ALA A 81 -12.99 -29.71 15.61
N ALA A 82 -14.22 -29.35 15.24
CA ALA A 82 -14.55 -28.86 13.91
C ALA A 82 -13.83 -27.53 13.61
N ILE A 83 -13.75 -26.62 14.58
CA ILE A 83 -12.98 -25.36 14.46
C ILE A 83 -11.49 -25.66 14.21
N LEU A 84 -10.89 -26.55 15.01
CA LEU A 84 -9.48 -26.94 14.84
C LEU A 84 -9.22 -27.62 13.49
N LEU A 85 -10.11 -28.52 13.06
CA LEU A 85 -10.04 -29.20 11.77
C LEU A 85 -10.22 -28.24 10.59
N TYR A 86 -11.08 -27.24 10.72
CA TYR A 86 -11.23 -26.18 9.73
C TYR A 86 -9.92 -25.41 9.57
N PHE A 87 -9.32 -24.94 10.67
CA PHE A 87 -8.02 -24.26 10.64
C PHE A 87 -6.92 -25.15 10.04
N GLN A 88 -6.94 -26.45 10.33
CA GLN A 88 -6.00 -27.41 9.75
C GLN A 88 -6.25 -27.63 8.25
N ALA A 89 -7.50 -27.64 7.80
CA ALA A 89 -7.88 -27.80 6.40
C ALA A 89 -7.47 -26.60 5.54
N ILE A 90 -7.53 -25.38 6.09
CA ILE A 90 -7.14 -24.13 5.38
C ILE A 90 -5.64 -23.80 5.49
N LYS A 91 -4.84 -24.58 6.22
CA LYS A 91 -3.37 -24.36 6.32
C LYS A 91 -2.67 -24.14 4.97
N PRO A 92 -2.99 -24.86 3.87
CA PRO A 92 -2.33 -24.66 2.58
C PRO A 92 -2.44 -23.23 2.05
N THR A 93 -3.54 -22.53 2.27
CA THR A 93 -3.73 -21.15 1.78
C THR A 93 -3.04 -20.12 2.67
N SER A 94 -2.97 -20.38 3.98
CA SER A 94 -2.24 -19.52 4.94
C SER A 94 -0.72 -19.52 4.74
N ARG A 95 -0.17 -20.55 4.08
CA ARG A 95 1.27 -20.66 3.79
C ARG A 95 1.71 -19.84 2.57
N LEU A 96 0.76 -19.52 1.70
CA LEU A 96 1.00 -18.61 0.60
C LEU A 96 1.09 -17.21 1.20
N GLN A 97 2.31 -16.76 1.49
CA GLN A 97 2.57 -15.37 1.85
C GLN A 97 2.45 -14.52 0.59
N HIS A 98 1.21 -14.35 0.11
CA HIS A 98 0.90 -13.96 -1.26
C HIS A 98 1.69 -12.73 -1.72
N ARG A 99 1.79 -11.72 -0.87
CA ARG A 99 2.47 -10.45 -1.16
C ARG A 99 4.00 -10.55 -1.07
N LYS A 100 4.54 -11.25 -0.07
CA LYS A 100 5.99 -11.43 0.14
C LYS A 100 6.70 -12.15 -0.99
N THR A 101 6.00 -13.03 -1.69
CA THR A 101 6.56 -13.74 -2.84
C THR A 101 6.28 -13.01 -4.15
N LEU A 102 5.06 -12.51 -4.35
CA LEU A 102 4.68 -11.89 -5.63
C LEU A 102 5.25 -10.51 -5.86
N LEU A 103 5.24 -9.63 -4.86
CA LEU A 103 5.67 -8.25 -5.07
C LEU A 103 7.15 -8.17 -5.48
N PRO A 104 8.09 -8.95 -4.89
CA PRO A 104 9.46 -9.04 -5.43
C PRO A 104 9.55 -9.55 -6.87
N ILE A 105 8.66 -10.45 -7.30
CA ILE A 105 8.62 -10.93 -8.69
C ILE A 105 8.15 -9.81 -9.61
N ILE A 106 7.05 -9.14 -9.24
CA ILE A 106 6.47 -8.03 -10.02
C ILE A 106 7.46 -6.87 -10.13
N PHE A 107 8.25 -6.63 -9.07
CA PHE A 107 9.24 -5.55 -9.00
C PHE A 107 10.67 -6.00 -9.29
N GLY A 108 10.86 -7.18 -9.87
CA GLY A 108 12.20 -7.70 -10.18
C GLY A 108 13.01 -6.85 -11.16
N PHE A 109 12.33 -6.01 -11.94
CA PHE A 109 12.94 -5.07 -12.88
C PHE A 109 13.57 -3.83 -12.21
N ILE A 110 13.27 -3.58 -10.94
CA ILE A 110 13.87 -2.48 -10.17
C ILE A 110 15.21 -2.95 -9.59
N GLU A 111 16.26 -2.15 -9.72
CA GLU A 111 17.59 -2.44 -9.18
C GLU A 111 17.57 -2.39 -7.65
N ASP A 112 18.32 -3.28 -6.97
CA ASP A 112 18.40 -3.36 -5.51
C ASP A 112 17.04 -3.48 -4.78
N THR A 113 16.05 -4.09 -5.44
CA THR A 113 14.68 -4.20 -4.90
C THR A 113 14.63 -4.90 -3.55
N ARG A 114 13.96 -4.24 -2.61
CA ARG A 114 13.62 -4.77 -1.28
C ARG A 114 12.16 -4.53 -0.99
N TYR A 115 11.49 -5.60 -0.59
CA TYR A 115 10.11 -5.57 -0.13
C TYR A 115 10.03 -5.81 1.38
N GLN A 116 9.19 -5.03 2.07
CA GLN A 116 8.89 -5.18 3.48
C GLN A 116 7.39 -5.01 3.72
N HIS A 117 6.87 -5.61 4.81
CA HIS A 117 5.45 -5.63 5.12
C HIS A 117 5.21 -5.31 6.59
N GLU A 118 4.26 -4.43 6.89
CA GLU A 118 3.86 -4.01 8.23
C GLU A 118 5.00 -3.50 9.12
N VAL A 119 5.97 -2.80 8.53
CA VAL A 119 7.07 -2.13 9.24
C VAL A 119 7.04 -0.61 9.03
N THR A 120 7.79 0.16 9.83
CA THR A 120 7.89 1.61 9.60
C THR A 120 8.90 1.88 8.48
N PRO A 121 8.53 2.61 7.41
CA PRO A 121 9.44 2.98 6.32
C PRO A 121 10.60 3.84 6.81
N ASN A 122 11.77 3.71 6.18
CA ASN A 122 12.99 4.42 6.61
C ASN A 122 12.89 5.93 6.37
N SER A 123 12.13 6.34 5.36
CA SER A 123 11.96 7.74 4.96
C SER A 123 10.88 8.46 5.76
N PHE A 124 10.03 7.72 6.49
CA PHE A 124 8.87 8.29 7.19
C PHE A 124 9.25 9.33 8.23
N ASP A 125 10.33 9.12 9.00
CA ASP A 125 10.76 10.08 10.03
C ASP A 125 11.31 11.40 9.44
N ARG A 126 11.67 11.40 8.14
CA ARG A 126 12.17 12.58 7.41
C ARG A 126 11.07 13.33 6.66
N LEU A 127 9.89 12.73 6.50
CA LEU A 127 8.73 13.32 5.85
C LEU A 127 8.22 14.52 6.67
N PRO A 128 8.14 15.73 6.10
CA PRO A 128 7.61 16.90 6.79
C PRO A 128 6.17 16.64 7.27
N ARG A 129 5.91 16.87 8.56
CA ARG A 129 4.60 16.60 9.16
C ARG A 129 3.53 17.52 8.59
N GLU A 130 3.94 18.68 8.12
CA GLU A 130 3.15 19.71 7.46
C GLU A 130 2.43 19.18 6.20
N THR A 131 2.93 18.11 5.56
CA THR A 131 2.33 17.52 4.36
C THR A 131 1.16 16.56 4.67
N ILE A 132 1.11 16.00 5.88
CA ILE A 132 0.11 15.00 6.32
C ILE A 132 -0.87 15.61 7.33
N GLY A 133 -0.40 16.54 8.17
CA GLY A 133 -1.14 17.07 9.30
C GLY A 133 -1.00 16.25 10.56
N THR A 134 -1.88 16.48 11.53
CA THR A 134 -1.83 15.82 12.83
C THR A 134 -2.41 14.41 12.78
N PHE A 135 -1.67 13.42 13.28
CA PHE A 135 -2.10 12.04 13.44
C PHE A 135 -1.53 11.45 14.74
N ASN A 136 -2.17 10.41 15.27
CA ASN A 136 -1.69 9.66 16.43
C ASN A 136 -1.66 8.15 16.20
N THR A 137 -2.25 7.67 15.10
CA THR A 137 -2.24 6.28 14.67
C THR A 137 -1.54 6.20 13.33
N LYS A 138 -0.60 5.26 13.20
CA LYS A 138 0.14 4.99 11.97
C LYS A 138 0.03 3.51 11.62
N ARG A 139 -0.31 3.22 10.36
CA ARG A 139 -0.22 1.88 9.78
C ARG A 139 0.46 2.00 8.42
N PHE A 140 1.39 1.11 8.17
CA PHE A 140 2.02 0.92 6.88
C PHE A 140 1.78 -0.54 6.48
N ASP A 141 1.37 -0.77 5.23
CA ASP A 141 1.04 -2.10 4.75
C ASP A 141 2.22 -2.67 3.97
N ASP A 142 2.37 -2.24 2.71
CA ASP A 142 3.42 -2.71 1.81
C ASP A 142 4.44 -1.61 1.52
N ILE A 143 5.73 -2.00 1.53
CA ILE A 143 6.87 -1.12 1.29
C ILE A 143 7.77 -1.75 0.24
N VAL A 144 8.06 -1.00 -0.82
CA VAL A 144 8.98 -1.35 -1.90
C VAL A 144 10.07 -0.28 -1.96
N SER A 145 11.32 -0.70 -1.93
CA SER A 145 12.48 0.20 -2.02
C SER A 145 13.47 -0.34 -3.03
N GLY A 146 14.25 0.52 -3.65
CA GLY A 146 15.24 0.13 -4.64
C GLY A 146 15.90 1.33 -5.27
N ARG A 147 16.54 1.09 -6.42
CA ARG A 147 17.07 2.11 -7.30
C ARG A 147 16.37 2.00 -8.64
N TYR A 148 15.99 3.14 -9.19
CA TYR A 148 15.42 3.21 -10.53
C TYR A 148 16.02 4.41 -11.24
N GLU A 149 16.47 4.28 -12.49
CA GLU A 149 17.11 5.37 -13.24
C GLU A 149 18.23 6.08 -12.43
N GLY A 150 19.02 5.29 -11.70
CA GLY A 150 20.17 5.74 -10.92
C GLY A 150 19.87 6.42 -9.58
N PHE A 151 18.60 6.60 -9.17
CA PHE A 151 18.26 7.21 -7.88
C PHE A 151 17.56 6.24 -6.91
N PRO A 152 17.84 6.35 -5.60
CA PRO A 152 17.14 5.55 -4.60
C PRO A 152 15.72 6.06 -4.38
N PHE A 153 14.79 5.13 -4.20
CA PHE A 153 13.43 5.44 -3.78
C PHE A 153 12.91 4.45 -2.73
N GLU A 154 11.88 4.88 -2.01
CA GLU A 154 11.08 4.04 -1.11
C GLU A 154 9.61 4.42 -1.32
N LEU A 155 8.81 3.47 -1.80
CA LEU A 155 7.38 3.59 -2.05
C LEU A 155 6.64 2.76 -1.02
N TYR A 156 5.65 3.34 -0.35
CA TYR A 156 4.86 2.62 0.65
C TYR A 156 3.42 3.09 0.76
N GLU A 157 2.55 2.18 1.19
CA GLU A 157 1.18 2.51 1.58
C GLU A 157 1.12 2.99 3.02
N ALA A 158 0.42 4.09 3.26
CA ALA A 158 0.23 4.64 4.60
C ALA A 158 -1.26 4.90 4.89
N ASP A 159 -1.70 4.50 6.09
CA ASP A 159 -2.98 4.87 6.70
C ASP A 159 -2.68 5.57 8.04
N LEU A 160 -2.86 6.88 8.03
CA LEU A 160 -2.56 7.79 9.13
C LEU A 160 -3.86 8.42 9.61
N ARG A 161 -4.17 8.24 10.90
CA ARG A 161 -5.44 8.66 11.49
C ARG A 161 -5.24 9.50 12.75
N GLN A 162 -6.21 10.37 12.99
CA GLN A 162 -6.27 11.22 14.18
C GLN A 162 -7.41 10.80 15.10
N GLY A 163 -7.08 10.44 16.34
CA GLY A 163 -8.05 10.07 17.37
C GLY A 163 -8.39 8.58 17.38
N THR A 164 -9.03 8.12 18.46
CA THR A 164 -9.36 6.70 18.68
C THR A 164 -10.49 6.27 17.73
N GLY A 165 -10.15 5.55 16.67
CA GLY A 165 -11.07 5.20 15.57
C GLY A 165 -11.27 6.31 14.52
N GLY A 166 -10.47 7.38 14.59
CA GLY A 166 -10.82 8.69 14.07
C GLY A 166 -10.46 9.02 12.62
N THR A 167 -10.63 10.31 12.31
CA THR A 167 -10.57 10.93 10.99
C THR A 167 -9.26 10.58 10.26
N ILE A 168 -9.39 10.25 8.97
CA ILE A 168 -8.26 9.98 8.09
C ILE A 168 -7.49 11.27 7.88
N ALA A 169 -6.25 11.35 8.38
CA ALA A 169 -5.33 12.45 8.11
C ALA A 169 -4.67 12.25 6.74
N PHE A 170 -4.29 11.01 6.46
CA PHE A 170 -3.80 10.59 5.16
C PHE A 170 -4.07 9.10 4.94
N LYS A 171 -4.56 8.75 3.75
CA LYS A 171 -4.60 7.39 3.26
C LYS A 171 -4.17 7.40 1.81
N GLY A 172 -3.16 6.60 1.46
CA GLY A 172 -2.66 6.54 0.10
C GLY A 172 -1.23 6.06 0.01
N ILE A 173 -0.56 6.43 -1.07
CA ILE A 173 0.82 6.04 -1.38
C ILE A 173 1.75 7.20 -1.09
N VAL A 174 2.92 6.91 -0.52
CA VAL A 174 4.02 7.84 -0.41
C VAL A 174 5.20 7.29 -1.19
N VAL A 175 5.80 8.13 -2.04
CA VAL A 175 7.05 7.87 -2.73
C VAL A 175 8.09 8.85 -2.19
N ALA A 176 9.07 8.32 -1.47
CA ALA A 176 10.25 9.06 -1.05
C ALA A 176 11.39 8.81 -2.04
N PHE A 177 12.14 9.85 -2.39
CA PHE A 177 13.22 9.78 -3.38
C PHE A 177 14.31 10.79 -3.07
N GLY A 178 15.53 10.52 -3.53
CA GLY A 178 16.64 11.47 -3.42
C GLY A 178 16.48 12.64 -4.40
N THR A 179 16.58 13.88 -3.91
CA THR A 179 16.64 15.08 -4.78
C THR A 179 18.01 15.17 -5.46
N MET A 180 18.04 15.76 -6.66
CA MET A 180 19.31 15.97 -7.38
C MET A 180 20.11 17.12 -6.77
N VAL A 181 19.42 18.18 -6.36
CA VAL A 181 19.98 19.30 -5.62
C VAL A 181 19.23 19.41 -4.30
N PRO A 182 19.92 19.38 -3.15
CA PRO A 182 19.28 19.54 -1.86
C PRO A 182 18.55 20.88 -1.75
N PHE A 183 17.31 20.86 -1.27
CA PHE A 183 16.56 22.08 -0.99
C PHE A 183 17.04 22.68 0.35
N PRO A 184 17.46 23.96 0.40
CA PRO A 184 17.98 24.58 1.61
C PRO A 184 16.86 25.03 2.56
N GLY A 185 16.08 24.07 3.07
CA GLY A 185 14.93 24.29 3.93
C GLY A 185 13.89 23.17 3.80
N ILE A 186 12.63 23.51 4.07
CA ILE A 186 11.45 22.68 3.83
C ILE A 186 10.53 23.42 2.87
N LEU A 187 10.13 22.77 1.78
CA LEU A 187 9.10 23.25 0.86
C LEU A 187 7.97 22.23 0.82
N VAL A 188 6.73 22.67 1.01
CA VAL A 188 5.53 21.82 0.93
C VAL A 188 4.54 22.44 -0.04
N ALA A 189 4.00 21.61 -0.93
CA ALA A 189 2.78 21.87 -1.70
C ALA A 189 1.73 20.84 -1.28
N ALA A 190 0.74 21.27 -0.50
CA ALA A 190 -0.33 20.41 0.00
C ALA A 190 -1.68 20.88 -0.53
N ARG A 191 -2.70 20.02 -0.46
CA ARG A 191 -4.07 20.39 -0.86
C ARG A 191 -4.54 21.60 -0.05
N ARG A 192 -5.02 22.63 -0.76
CA ARG A 192 -5.71 23.77 -0.15
C ARG A 192 -7.07 23.28 0.39
N SER A 193 -7.28 23.41 1.69
CA SER A 193 -8.54 23.09 2.35
C SER A 193 -8.83 24.11 3.44
N ASP A 194 -10.09 24.37 3.76
CA ASP A 194 -10.47 25.23 4.88
C ASP A 194 -9.95 24.69 6.24
N MET A 195 -9.53 23.42 6.28
CA MET A 195 -8.84 22.77 7.40
C MET A 195 -7.30 22.94 7.37
N ALA A 196 -6.73 23.77 6.49
CA ALA A 196 -5.29 24.04 6.41
C ALA A 196 -4.66 24.45 7.76
N VAL A 197 -5.45 25.04 8.67
CA VAL A 197 -5.02 25.37 10.04
C VAL A 197 -4.58 24.14 10.85
N GLY A 198 -5.08 22.94 10.52
CA GLY A 198 -4.73 21.67 11.19
C GLY A 198 -3.48 20.98 10.62
N PHE A 199 -3.21 21.13 9.31
CA PHE A 199 -2.05 20.54 8.65
C PHE A 199 -0.73 21.15 9.15
N PHE A 200 -0.74 22.46 9.40
CA PHE A 200 0.42 23.22 9.82
C PHE A 200 0.38 23.55 11.33
N ARG A 201 0.25 22.53 12.20
CA ARG A 201 0.34 22.71 13.68
C ARG A 201 1.63 22.15 14.31
N GLY A 202 2.58 21.70 13.48
CA GLY A 202 3.88 21.21 13.95
C GLY A 202 4.77 22.31 14.55
N MET A 203 5.85 21.92 15.25
CA MET A 203 6.84 22.85 15.82
C MET A 203 7.48 23.80 14.79
N PHE A 204 7.42 23.47 13.48
CA PHE A 204 7.92 24.30 12.38
C PHE A 204 6.85 25.18 11.73
N ALA A 205 5.58 25.01 12.06
CA ALA A 205 4.49 25.78 11.49
C ALA A 205 4.62 27.30 11.68
N SER A 206 5.30 27.73 12.74
CA SER A 206 5.54 29.14 13.04
C SER A 206 6.60 29.79 12.14
N LYS A 207 7.36 29.01 11.36
CA LYS A 207 8.39 29.51 10.44
C LYS A 207 8.03 29.36 8.96
N MET A 208 7.05 28.51 8.65
CA MET A 208 6.60 28.27 7.28
C MET A 208 5.75 29.45 6.80
N GLN A 209 6.21 30.12 5.75
CA GLN A 209 5.53 31.25 5.12
C GLN A 209 4.81 30.78 3.85
N GLU A 210 3.61 31.33 3.61
CA GLU A 210 2.82 31.04 2.42
C GLU A 210 3.43 31.69 1.17
N LEU A 211 3.35 30.96 0.06
CA LEU A 211 3.82 31.35 -1.27
C LEU A 211 2.67 31.25 -2.27
N SER A 212 2.79 32.01 -3.36
CA SER A 212 1.95 31.84 -4.54
C SER A 212 2.83 31.42 -5.71
N CYS A 213 2.35 30.45 -6.50
CA CYS A 213 3.00 30.05 -7.74
C CYS A 213 2.69 30.99 -8.90
N GLY A 214 1.65 31.82 -8.77
CA GLY A 214 1.23 32.77 -9.81
C GLY A 214 0.31 32.17 -10.86
N VAL A 215 -0.03 30.88 -10.75
CA VAL A 215 -1.03 30.21 -11.58
C VAL A 215 -2.33 30.09 -10.77
N PRO A 216 -3.40 30.84 -11.12
CA PRO A 216 -4.60 30.93 -10.29
C PRO A 216 -5.24 29.58 -9.96
N GLU A 217 -5.24 28.65 -10.91
CA GLU A 217 -5.80 27.31 -10.70
C GLU A 217 -5.00 26.48 -9.69
N LEU A 218 -3.67 26.56 -9.72
CA LEU A 218 -2.81 25.85 -8.79
C LEU A 218 -2.84 26.52 -7.42
N ASP A 219 -2.83 27.84 -7.36
CA ASP A 219 -2.99 28.58 -6.11
C ASP A 219 -4.38 28.38 -5.49
N ALA A 220 -5.40 28.01 -6.27
CA ALA A 220 -6.70 27.61 -5.72
C ALA A 220 -6.69 26.17 -5.16
N ALA A 221 -5.91 25.27 -5.76
CA ALA A 221 -5.86 23.85 -5.41
C ALA A 221 -4.81 23.52 -4.33
N TYR A 222 -3.74 24.30 -4.23
CA TYR A 222 -2.57 24.03 -3.39
C TYR A 222 -2.28 25.16 -2.40
N ASP A 223 -1.83 24.79 -1.21
CA ASP A 223 -1.21 25.66 -0.22
C ASP A 223 0.30 25.41 -0.28
N PHE A 224 1.04 26.38 -0.83
CA PHE A 224 2.50 26.34 -0.94
C PHE A 224 3.11 27.02 0.27
N ARG A 225 3.99 26.32 0.99
CA ARG A 225 4.68 26.88 2.14
C ARG A 225 6.14 26.51 2.20
N SER A 226 6.96 27.44 2.66
CA SER A 226 8.40 27.21 2.87
C SER A 226 8.92 27.97 4.08
N ASP A 227 9.93 27.43 4.74
CA ASP A 227 10.74 28.16 5.73
C ASP A 227 11.88 28.97 5.09
N ASN A 228 12.12 28.76 3.78
CA ASN A 228 13.05 29.52 2.96
C ASN A 228 12.36 29.98 1.66
N ILE A 229 11.86 31.21 1.68
CA ILE A 229 11.07 31.80 0.59
C ILE A 229 11.94 32.14 -0.62
N GLU A 230 13.14 32.66 -0.39
CA GLU A 230 14.08 33.02 -1.47
C GLU A 230 14.45 31.80 -2.32
N ALA A 231 14.66 30.64 -1.68
CA ALA A 231 14.93 29.39 -2.37
C ALA A 231 13.66 28.75 -2.98
N ALA A 232 12.49 28.89 -2.33
CA ALA A 232 11.27 28.24 -2.78
C ALA A 232 10.57 28.94 -3.95
N GLN A 233 10.51 30.28 -3.94
CA GLN A 233 9.76 31.06 -4.94
C GLN A 233 10.07 30.69 -6.39
N PRO A 234 11.34 30.59 -6.85
CA PRO A 234 11.64 30.23 -8.23
C PRO A 234 11.21 28.80 -8.59
N LEU A 235 11.20 27.88 -7.62
CA LEU A 235 10.76 26.50 -7.82
C LEU A 235 9.24 26.43 -7.97
N VAL A 236 8.54 27.10 -7.06
CA VAL A 236 7.07 27.13 -6.97
C VAL A 236 6.46 27.79 -8.20
N SER A 237 6.99 28.93 -8.65
CA SER A 237 6.51 29.60 -9.88
C SER A 237 6.99 28.96 -11.18
N GLY A 238 7.91 27.99 -11.11
CA GLY A 238 8.54 27.36 -12.26
C GLY A 238 8.24 25.87 -12.35
N ARG A 239 9.29 25.05 -12.16
CA ARG A 239 9.24 23.60 -12.40
C ARG A 239 8.25 22.85 -11.50
N LEU A 240 8.05 23.29 -10.26
CA LEU A 240 7.07 22.64 -9.37
C LEU A 240 5.64 22.88 -9.85
N ALA A 241 5.29 24.09 -10.28
CA ALA A 241 3.98 24.35 -10.87
C ALA A 241 3.72 23.45 -12.10
N GLN A 242 4.72 23.31 -12.99
CA GLN A 242 4.61 22.42 -14.15
C GLN A 242 4.39 20.96 -13.75
N ALA A 243 5.15 20.47 -12.77
CA ALA A 243 4.99 19.11 -12.26
C ALA A 243 3.61 18.88 -11.61
N LEU A 244 3.08 19.86 -10.87
CA LEU A 244 1.75 19.78 -10.25
C LEU A 244 0.61 19.83 -11.28
N THR A 245 0.77 20.59 -12.37
CA THR A 245 -0.19 20.58 -13.49
C THR A 245 -0.25 19.18 -14.13
N TRP A 246 0.90 18.59 -14.44
CA TRP A 246 0.95 17.25 -15.02
C TRP A 246 0.42 16.18 -14.04
N LEU A 247 0.69 16.33 -12.74
CA LEU A 247 0.13 15.46 -11.69
C LEU A 247 -1.39 15.55 -11.60
N LYS A 248 -1.96 16.74 -11.73
CA LYS A 248 -3.42 16.94 -11.76
C LYS A 248 -4.07 16.25 -12.96
N GLU A 249 -3.39 16.22 -14.10
CA GLU A 249 -3.84 15.49 -15.29
C GLU A 249 -3.77 13.96 -15.11
N THR A 250 -2.73 13.48 -14.44
CA THR A 250 -2.48 12.04 -14.27
C THR A 250 -3.25 11.43 -13.08
N TRP A 251 -3.47 12.22 -12.02
CA TRP A 251 -4.23 11.86 -10.81
C TRP A 251 -5.31 12.91 -10.52
N PRO A 252 -6.51 12.81 -11.14
CA PRO A 252 -7.52 13.86 -11.09
C PRO A 252 -8.36 13.89 -9.79
N ASP A 253 -8.41 12.79 -9.03
CA ASP A 253 -9.37 12.62 -7.94
C ASP A 253 -9.06 13.47 -6.68
N ASP A 254 -7.81 13.41 -6.19
CA ASP A 254 -7.36 14.19 -5.02
C ASP A 254 -5.96 14.76 -5.30
N PRO A 255 -5.73 16.07 -5.10
CA PRO A 255 -4.44 16.69 -5.36
C PRO A 255 -3.26 15.97 -4.69
N ALA A 256 -2.30 15.58 -5.52
CA ALA A 256 -1.02 15.01 -5.10
C ALA A 256 -0.24 16.01 -4.24
N ARG A 257 0.33 15.58 -3.13
CA ARG A 257 1.11 16.47 -2.24
C ARG A 257 2.60 16.27 -2.51
N VAL A 258 3.35 17.35 -2.50
CA VAL A 258 4.80 17.32 -2.70
C VAL A 258 5.49 17.95 -1.51
N ALA A 259 6.60 17.37 -1.06
CA ALA A 259 7.46 17.98 -0.06
C ALA A 259 8.94 17.79 -0.41
N LEU A 260 9.75 18.82 -0.17
CA LEU A 260 11.20 18.78 -0.25
C LEU A 260 11.76 19.11 1.13
N ASN A 261 12.71 18.31 1.61
CA ASN A 261 13.38 18.50 2.89
C ASN A 261 14.86 18.10 2.75
N GLY A 262 15.74 19.08 2.55
CA GLY A 262 17.14 18.81 2.28
C GLY A 262 17.32 17.94 1.03
N SER A 263 17.94 16.77 1.19
CA SER A 263 18.21 15.82 0.09
C SER A 263 17.04 14.85 -0.17
N ASP A 264 15.96 14.90 0.61
CA ASP A 264 14.79 14.04 0.44
C ASP A 264 13.66 14.80 -0.25
N GLY A 265 13.04 14.15 -1.23
CA GLY A 265 11.79 14.55 -1.85
C GLY A 265 10.71 13.52 -1.58
N PHE A 266 9.48 14.00 -1.41
CA PHE A 266 8.32 13.17 -1.12
C PHE A 266 7.19 13.54 -2.06
N LEU A 267 6.57 12.52 -2.64
CA LEU A 267 5.32 12.60 -3.40
C LEU A 267 4.28 11.76 -2.66
N LEU A 268 3.17 12.38 -2.28
CA LEU A 268 2.07 11.71 -1.60
C LEU A 268 0.86 11.72 -2.52
N LEU A 269 0.31 10.55 -2.78
CA LEU A 269 -0.83 10.34 -3.65
C LEU A 269 -1.99 9.83 -2.80
N PRO A 270 -2.92 10.70 -2.39
CA PRO A 270 -4.07 10.27 -1.62
C PRO A 270 -4.92 9.31 -2.45
N GLN A 271 -5.25 8.16 -1.87
CA GLN A 271 -6.18 7.21 -2.48
C GLN A 271 -6.78 6.29 -1.42
N THR A 272 -8.02 5.84 -1.66
CA THR A 272 -8.75 4.99 -0.72
C THR A 272 -8.55 3.50 -0.99
N ARG A 273 -8.14 3.13 -2.21
CA ARG A 273 -7.84 1.76 -2.64
C ARG A 273 -6.55 1.24 -2.00
N ASN A 274 -6.50 -0.07 -1.75
CA ASN A 274 -5.24 -0.76 -1.46
C ASN A 274 -4.57 -1.07 -2.81
N PHE A 275 -3.42 -0.45 -3.03
CA PHE A 275 -2.67 -0.47 -4.28
C PHE A 275 -2.06 -1.82 -4.58
N PHE A 276 -1.53 -2.48 -3.54
CA PHE A 276 -0.89 -3.78 -3.64
C PHE A 276 -1.86 -4.94 -3.40
N GLU A 277 -3.15 -4.67 -3.49
CA GLU A 277 -4.19 -5.68 -3.30
C GLU A 277 -4.22 -6.65 -4.47
N LEU A 278 -3.91 -7.90 -4.15
CA LEU A 278 -3.99 -9.02 -5.06
C LEU A 278 -5.34 -9.72 -4.92
N PRO A 279 -5.85 -10.34 -6.00
CA PRO A 279 -7.09 -11.10 -5.92
C PRO A 279 -7.00 -12.22 -4.88
N ASP A 280 -8.13 -12.52 -4.23
CA ASP A 280 -8.26 -13.67 -3.34
C ASP A 280 -7.92 -14.97 -4.09
N ILE A 281 -7.51 -16.01 -3.35
CA ILE A 281 -7.10 -17.31 -3.89
C ILE A 281 -8.21 -18.00 -4.72
N SER A 282 -9.46 -17.61 -4.50
CA SER A 282 -10.61 -18.07 -5.27
C SER A 282 -10.67 -17.49 -6.70
N VAL A 283 -9.93 -16.41 -6.96
CA VAL A 283 -9.89 -15.69 -8.23
C VAL A 283 -8.52 -15.89 -8.92
N PRO A 284 -8.49 -16.37 -10.18
CA PRO A 284 -7.24 -16.55 -10.92
C PRO A 284 -6.44 -15.26 -11.04
N LEU A 285 -5.14 -15.33 -10.82
CA LEU A 285 -4.24 -14.20 -11.02
C LEU A 285 -3.91 -14.03 -12.50
N ASP A 286 -4.43 -12.97 -13.08
CA ASP A 286 -4.16 -12.57 -14.46
C ASP A 286 -3.18 -11.37 -14.52
N TYR A 287 -2.18 -11.46 -15.41
CA TYR A 287 -1.17 -10.42 -15.58
C TYR A 287 -1.79 -9.10 -16.08
N ALA A 288 -2.53 -9.15 -17.18
CA ALA A 288 -3.05 -7.95 -17.84
C ALA A 288 -4.07 -7.20 -16.97
N LYS A 289 -4.83 -7.93 -16.15
CA LYS A 289 -5.87 -7.37 -15.29
C LYS A 289 -5.36 -6.90 -13.94
N HIS A 290 -4.39 -7.59 -13.33
CA HIS A 290 -4.00 -7.32 -11.94
C HIS A 290 -2.58 -6.81 -11.78
N VAL A 291 -1.65 -7.18 -12.67
CA VAL A 291 -0.22 -6.85 -12.54
C VAL A 291 0.17 -5.69 -13.44
N ALA A 292 -0.20 -5.72 -14.71
CA ALA A 292 0.15 -4.67 -15.67
C ALA A 292 -0.34 -3.26 -15.24
N PRO A 293 -1.56 -3.09 -14.70
CA PRO A 293 -1.99 -1.78 -14.21
C PRO A 293 -1.16 -1.31 -13.00
N MET A 294 -0.77 -2.22 -12.10
CA MET A 294 0.07 -1.89 -10.94
C MET A 294 1.48 -1.44 -11.36
N ILE A 295 2.08 -2.14 -12.33
CA ILE A 295 3.37 -1.77 -12.92
C ILE A 295 3.25 -0.39 -13.60
N SER A 296 2.22 -0.17 -14.41
CA SER A 296 1.96 1.10 -15.08
C SER A 296 1.82 2.26 -14.08
N ASP A 297 1.02 2.05 -13.03
CA ASP A 297 0.80 3.05 -11.99
C ASP A 297 2.12 3.39 -11.27
N ILE A 298 2.94 2.39 -10.91
CA ILE A 298 4.26 2.62 -10.29
C ILE A 298 5.20 3.35 -11.25
N GLY A 299 5.26 2.94 -12.51
CA GLY A 299 6.09 3.61 -13.50
C GLY A 299 5.72 5.09 -13.63
N ALA A 300 4.42 5.41 -13.64
CA ALA A 300 3.95 6.79 -13.63
C ALA A 300 4.33 7.53 -12.33
N MET A 301 4.26 6.89 -11.16
CA MET A 301 4.70 7.47 -9.88
C MET A 301 6.22 7.73 -9.85
N LEU A 302 7.02 6.80 -10.35
CA LEU A 302 8.48 6.94 -10.44
C LEU A 302 8.88 7.97 -11.49
N ALA A 303 8.16 8.06 -12.60
CA ALA A 303 8.33 9.12 -13.59
C ALA A 303 8.04 10.49 -12.96
N THR A 304 6.96 10.58 -12.19
CA THR A 304 6.64 11.78 -11.41
C THR A 304 7.78 12.13 -10.46
N ALA A 305 8.23 11.17 -9.65
CA ALA A 305 9.32 11.37 -8.70
C ALA A 305 10.61 11.81 -9.41
N ALA A 306 10.91 11.26 -10.59
CA ALA A 306 12.03 11.64 -11.43
C ALA A 306 11.93 13.08 -11.95
N LEU A 307 10.72 13.57 -12.26
CA LEU A 307 10.49 14.98 -12.58
C LEU A 307 10.67 15.86 -11.34
N VAL A 308 10.08 15.46 -10.21
CA VAL A 308 10.10 16.24 -8.96
C VAL A 308 11.51 16.35 -8.38
N ARG A 309 12.35 15.30 -8.45
CA ARG A 309 13.75 15.36 -7.97
C ARG A 309 14.62 16.37 -8.73
N LYS A 310 14.24 16.71 -9.97
CA LYS A 310 14.94 17.68 -10.83
C LYS A 310 14.48 19.11 -10.60
N ILE A 311 13.43 19.36 -9.80
CA ILE A 311 12.90 20.71 -9.59
C ILE A 311 13.99 21.66 -9.08
N GLY A 312 14.84 21.22 -8.14
CA GLY A 312 15.95 22.02 -7.59
C GLY A 312 17.18 22.15 -8.49
N ALA A 313 17.25 21.44 -9.62
CA ALA A 313 18.42 21.44 -10.50
C ALA A 313 18.35 22.57 -11.55
N THR A 314 19.43 23.32 -11.75
CA THR A 314 19.57 24.24 -12.90
C THR A 314 19.56 23.46 -14.22
N ASP A 315 19.17 24.08 -15.35
CA ASP A 315 19.08 23.42 -16.67
C ASP A 315 20.36 22.67 -17.08
N ALA A 316 21.54 23.15 -16.67
CA ALA A 316 22.83 22.49 -16.92
C ALA A 316 23.07 21.19 -16.12
N ALA A 317 22.35 20.98 -15.01
CA ALA A 317 22.47 19.81 -14.15
C ALA A 317 21.34 18.78 -14.39
N ALA A 318 20.28 19.16 -15.11
CA ALA A 318 19.10 18.33 -15.36
C ALA A 318 19.19 17.45 -16.63
N GLY A 319 20.23 17.68 -17.44
CA GLY A 319 20.56 16.95 -18.67
C GLY A 319 21.12 15.56 -18.41
#